data_AF-A0A2A4VWV2-F1
#
_entry.id   AF-A0A2A4VWV2-F1
#
_cell.length_a   1.000
_cell.length_b   1.000
_cell.length_c   1.000
_cell.angle_alpha   90.00
_cell.angle_beta   90.00
_cell.angle_gamma   90.00
#
_symmetry.space_group_name_H-M   'P 1'
#
loop_
_entity.id
_entity.type
_entity.pdbx_description
1 polymer ?
#
loop_
_entity_poly.entity_id
_entity_poly.type
_entity_poly.pdbx_seq_one_letter_code
_entity_poly.pdbx_strand_id
1 'polypeptide(L)' 'DLTPKGIIEVLDLKRPIFKKTAAYGHFGRDEPEFTWEATDKAAALKAAAGI' A
#
# COMPACT_ATOMS: atom_id res chain seq x y z
N ASP A 1 -0.97 7.43 -9.79
CA ASP A 1 -1.41 6.74 -11.02
C ASP A 1 -2.29 5.57 -10.60
N LEU A 2 -3.49 5.45 -11.17
CA LEU A 2 -4.46 4.38 -10.86
C LEU A 2 -4.61 3.38 -12.01
N THR A 3 -3.76 3.45 -13.03
CA THR A 3 -3.69 2.40 -14.06
C THR A 3 -3.26 1.07 -13.42
N PRO A 4 -3.62 -0.09 -14.00
CA PRO A 4 -3.19 -1.39 -13.46
C PRO A 4 -1.68 -1.51 -13.29
N LYS A 5 -0.91 -0.97 -14.25
CA LYS A 5 0.55 -0.90 -14.17
C LYS A 5 1.00 0.00 -13.02
N GLY A 6 0.45 1.20 -12.90
CA GLY A 6 0.79 2.15 -11.85
C GLY A 6 0.52 1.60 -10.44
N ILE A 7 -0.58 0.88 -10.23
CA ILE A 7 -0.88 0.24 -8.94
C ILE A 7 0.18 -0.81 -8.58
N ILE A 8 0.55 -1.67 -9.54
CA ILE A 8 1.59 -2.68 -9.33
C ILE A 8 2.92 -2.05 -8.94
N GLU A 9 3.28 -0.94 -9.59
CA GLU A 9 4.54 -0.24 -9.35
C GLU A 9 4.54 0.50 -8.01
N VAL A 10 3.48 1.27 -7.71
CA VAL A 10 3.39 2.06 -6.46
C VAL A 10 3.35 1.16 -5.22
N LEU A 11 2.66 0.02 -5.30
CA LEU A 11 2.54 -0.92 -4.18
C LEU A 11 3.57 -2.06 -4.23
N ASP A 12 4.48 -2.07 -5.20
CA ASP A 12 5.51 -3.11 -5.36
C ASP A 12 4.93 -4.54 -5.29
N LEU A 13 3.94 -4.85 -6.13
CA LEU A 13 3.13 -6.07 -6.00
C LEU A 13 3.72 -7.32 -6.68
N LYS A 14 4.77 -7.18 -7.50
CA LYS A 14 5.39 -8.30 -8.24
C LYS A 14 6.37 -9.10 -7.36
N ARG A 15 5.89 -9.54 -6.20
CA ARG A 15 6.66 -10.26 -5.18
C ARG A 15 5.81 -11.37 -4.55
N PRO A 16 6.43 -12.42 -3.95
CA PRO A 16 5.69 -13.50 -3.29
C PRO A 16 5.17 -13.09 -1.89
N ILE A 17 4.33 -12.05 -1.81
CA ILE A 17 3.88 -11.44 -0.54
C ILE A 17 2.50 -11.91 -0.05
N PHE A 18 1.74 -12.62 -0.88
CA PHE A 18 0.31 -12.85 -0.64
C PHE A 18 -0.01 -13.97 0.35
N LYS A 19 0.95 -14.83 0.73
CA LYS A 19 0.66 -15.97 1.61
C LYS A 19 0.11 -15.54 2.98
N LYS A 20 0.62 -14.43 3.53
CA LYS A 20 0.21 -13.91 4.85
C LYS A 20 -1.19 -13.29 4.85
N THR A 21 -1.72 -12.88 3.69
CA THR A 21 -3.05 -12.26 3.60
C THR A 21 -4.18 -13.28 3.58
N ALA A 22 -3.88 -14.56 3.30
CA ALA A 22 -4.86 -15.64 3.16
C ALA A 22 -5.61 -16.02 4.45
N ALA A 23 -5.17 -15.50 5.60
CA ALA A 23 -5.82 -15.64 6.89
C ALA A 23 -5.71 -14.33 7.68
N TYR A 24 -6.65 -14.11 8.60
CA TYR A 24 -6.70 -12.92 9.48
C TYR A 24 -6.88 -11.58 8.75
N GLY A 25 -7.34 -11.62 7.50
CA GLY A 25 -7.68 -10.44 6.71
C GLY A 25 -6.50 -9.83 5.95
N HIS A 26 -6.85 -9.04 4.93
CA HIS A 26 -5.91 -8.35 4.04
C HIS A 26 -5.51 -6.95 4.55
N PHE A 27 -6.30 -6.37 5.46
CA PHE A 27 -6.17 -4.96 5.87
C PHE A 27 -6.04 -4.80 7.39
N GLY A 28 -5.51 -3.66 7.83
CA GLY A 28 -5.40 -3.29 9.24
C GLY A 28 -4.28 -4.01 9.99
N ARG A 29 -3.29 -4.53 9.26
CA ARG A 29 -2.16 -5.30 9.79
C ARG A 29 -0.86 -4.65 9.34
N ASP A 30 -0.04 -4.24 10.31
CA ASP A 30 1.26 -3.63 10.04
C ASP A 30 2.32 -4.72 9.79
N GLU A 31 2.39 -5.18 8.54
CA GLU A 31 3.35 -6.17 8.07
C GLU A 31 4.22 -5.53 6.97
N PRO A 32 5.55 -5.74 6.95
CA PRO A 32 6.45 -5.15 5.95
C PRO A 32 6.06 -5.46 4.50
N GLU A 33 5.38 -6.58 4.27
CA GLU A 33 4.91 -7.00 2.96
C GLU A 33 3.66 -6.26 2.47
N PHE A 34 2.87 -5.66 3.37
CA PHE A 34 1.58 -5.04 3.07
C PHE A 34 1.75 -3.55 2.80
N THR A 35 2.38 -3.24 1.67
CA THR A 35 2.69 -1.87 1.23
C THR A 35 1.46 -0.96 1.10
N TRP A 36 0.26 -1.52 0.95
CA TRP A 36 -1.00 -0.77 0.92
C TRP A 36 -1.45 -0.24 2.29
N GLU A 37 -0.89 -0.75 3.38
CA GLU A 37 -1.14 -0.23 4.74
C GLU A 37 -0.27 0.99 5.07
N ALA A 38 0.77 1.26 4.26
CA ALA A 38 1.66 2.37 4.50
C ALA A 38 0.94 3.72 4.32
N THR A 39 1.13 4.62 5.29
CA THR A 39 0.65 6.01 5.22
C THR A 39 1.74 6.97 4.72
N ASP A 40 2.64 6.50 3.87
CA ASP A 40 3.80 7.24 3.32
C ASP A 40 3.39 8.52 2.57
N LYS A 41 2.18 8.53 2.00
CA LYS A 41 1.63 9.67 1.27
C LYS A 41 0.88 10.68 2.14
N ALA A 42 0.65 10.38 3.42
CA ALA A 42 -0.17 11.24 4.28
C ALA A 42 0.40 12.66 4.40
N ALA A 43 1.71 12.80 4.62
CA ALA A 43 2.36 14.10 4.74
C ALA A 43 2.28 14.92 3.44
N ALA A 44 2.50 14.28 2.29
CA ALA A 44 2.41 14.93 0.97
C ALA A 44 0.98 15.40 0.67
N LEU A 45 -0.02 14.58 0.99
CA LEU A 45 -1.44 14.93 0.84
C LEU A 45 -1.84 16.07 1.77
N LYS A 46 -1.38 16.03 3.02
CA LYS A 46 -1.63 17.08 4.02
C LYS A 46 -1.10 18.44 3.52
N ALA A 47 0.15 18.45 3.06
CA ALA A 47 0.77 19.65 2.48
C ALA A 47 0.05 20.13 1.21
N ALA A 48 -0.34 19.23 0.31
CA ALA A 48 -1.08 19.58 -0.91
C ALA A 48 -2.48 20.14 -0.63
N ALA A 49 -3.09 19.73 0.48
CA ALA A 49 -4.37 20.26 0.96
C ALA A 49 -4.23 21.61 1.71
N GLY A 50 -3.01 22.06 2.01
CA GLY A 50 -2.76 23.31 2.73
C GLY A 50 -3.10 23.27 4.22
N ILE A 51 -3.09 22.08 4.84
CA ILE A 51 -3.38 21.85 6.27
C ILE A 51 -2.18 21.27 7.04
#